data_AF-A0A834BK44-F1
#
_entry.id   AF-A0A834BK44-F1
#
_cell.length_a   1.000
_cell.length_b   1.000
_cell.length_c   1.000
_cell.angle_alpha   90.00
_cell.angle_beta   90.00
_cell.angle_gamma   90.00
#
_symmetry.space_group_name_H-M   'P 1'
#
loop_
_entity.id
_entity.type
_entity.pdbx_description
1 polymer ?
#
loop_
_entity_poly.entity_id
_entity_poly.type
_entity_poly.pdbx_seq_one_letter_code
_entity_poly.pdbx_strand_id
1 'polypeptide(L)'
;MVMFILNCLLLLPFLIFCFLESLLKIFIPKKRKSVTGEIVLITGAGHGIGRLTAYEFAKLKCKLVLWDINKVKAEIGDVSILVNNAGVVYASDLFATQDPQIEKTFEVNVLAHFWTTKAFLPAMMKNNHGHIVTVASAAGHTTVPFLMAYCSSKFAAVGFHRALTDELAALKITGVKTSCLCPNFINTGFIKNPSTAQEKAGRTWTCKSCSISTGPSCFSACTSGMLI
;
A
#
# COMPACT_ATOMS: atom_id res chain seq x y z
N MET A 1 2.00 14.01 -44.66
CA MET A 1 0.58 13.70 -44.34
C MET A 1 0.28 12.20 -44.45
N VAL A 2 0.60 11.53 -45.56
CA VAL A 2 0.33 10.08 -45.76
C VAL A 2 1.04 9.17 -44.72
N MET A 3 2.31 9.43 -44.40
CA MET A 3 3.04 8.68 -43.35
C MET A 3 2.42 8.80 -41.95
N PHE A 4 1.80 9.93 -41.64
CA PHE A 4 1.11 10.14 -40.36
C PHE A 4 -0.19 9.33 -40.29
N ILE A 5 -0.95 9.32 -41.39
CA ILE A 5 -2.19 8.55 -41.51
C ILE A 5 -1.91 7.04 -41.42
N LEU A 6 -0.84 6.56 -42.07
CA LEU A 6 -0.43 5.15 -42.00
C LEU A 6 -0.04 4.72 -40.56
N ASN A 7 0.74 5.54 -39.86
CA ASN A 7 1.12 5.26 -38.47
C ASN A 7 -0.09 5.25 -37.52
N CYS A 8 -1.04 6.17 -37.70
CA CYS A 8 -2.29 6.19 -36.92
C CYS A 8 -3.15 4.93 -37.18
N LEU A 9 -3.24 4.47 -38.43
CA LEU A 9 -3.94 3.23 -38.80
C LEU A 9 -3.29 1.98 -38.19
N LEU A 10 -1.96 1.96 -38.04
CA LEU A 10 -1.23 0.86 -37.39
C LEU A 10 -1.33 0.88 -35.86
N LEU A 11 -1.53 2.04 -35.25
CA LEU A 11 -1.68 2.20 -33.79
C LEU A 11 -3.07 1.80 -33.28
N LEU A 12 -4.12 1.96 -34.09
CA LEU A 12 -5.51 1.61 -33.74
C LEU A 12 -5.69 0.14 -33.31
N PRO A 13 -5.19 -0.87 -34.07
CA PRO A 13 -5.26 -2.27 -33.67
C PRO A 13 -4.50 -2.56 -32.37
N PHE A 14 -3.34 -1.91 -32.17
CA PHE A 14 -2.55 -2.07 -30.94
C PHE A 14 -3.29 -1.53 -29.72
N LEU A 15 -3.92 -0.36 -29.83
CA LEU A 15 -4.75 0.21 -28.77
C LEU A 15 -5.96 -0.68 -28.47
N ILE A 16 -6.63 -1.21 -29.49
CA ILE A 16 -7.76 -2.14 -29.32
C ILE A 16 -7.29 -3.43 -28.62
N PHE A 17 -6.15 -4.01 -29.02
CA PHE A 17 -5.57 -5.18 -28.38
C PHE A 17 -5.24 -4.93 -26.90
N CYS A 18 -4.55 -3.82 -26.59
CA CYS A 18 -4.25 -3.43 -25.21
C CYS A 18 -5.53 -3.22 -24.37
N PHE A 19 -6.56 -2.64 -24.96
CA PHE A 19 -7.85 -2.42 -24.32
C PHE A 19 -8.58 -3.74 -24.05
N LEU A 20 -8.60 -4.66 -25.01
CA LEU A 20 -9.18 -6.00 -24.86
C LEU A 20 -8.42 -6.82 -23.80
N GLU A 21 -7.10 -6.82 -23.80
CA GLU A 21 -6.30 -7.46 -22.74
C GLU A 21 -6.63 -6.90 -21.35
N SER A 22 -6.78 -5.58 -21.26
CA SER A 22 -7.14 -4.91 -20.01
C SER A 22 -8.55 -5.31 -19.56
N LEU A 23 -9.51 -5.36 -20.49
CA LEU A 23 -10.88 -5.83 -20.25
C LEU A 23 -10.92 -7.28 -19.77
N LEU A 24 -10.17 -8.18 -20.40
CA LEU A 24 -10.11 -9.59 -19.98
C LEU A 24 -9.55 -9.75 -18.56
N LYS A 25 -8.54 -8.95 -18.20
CA LYS A 25 -7.97 -8.94 -16.83
C LYS A 25 -8.94 -8.39 -15.77
N ILE A 26 -9.97 -7.63 -16.16
CA ILE A 26 -11.03 -7.18 -15.25
C ILE A 26 -11.97 -8.34 -14.90
N PHE A 27 -12.27 -9.23 -15.84
CA PHE A 27 -13.20 -10.35 -15.64
C PHE A 27 -12.56 -11.60 -15.01
N ILE A 28 -11.23 -11.76 -15.08
CA ILE A 28 -10.52 -12.91 -14.51
C ILE A 28 -9.89 -12.50 -13.16
N PRO A 29 -10.48 -12.86 -12.00
CA PRO A 29 -9.89 -12.55 -10.71
C PRO A 29 -8.57 -13.31 -10.53
N LYS A 30 -7.52 -12.60 -10.10
CA LYS A 30 -6.23 -13.25 -9.77
C LYS A 30 -6.43 -14.23 -8.60
N LYS A 31 -5.92 -15.46 -8.78
CA LYS A 31 -5.95 -16.50 -7.74
C LYS A 31 -5.14 -16.04 -6.53
N ARG A 32 -5.71 -16.19 -5.33
CA ARG A 32 -5.05 -15.82 -4.07
C ARG A 32 -4.03 -16.90 -3.69
N LYS A 33 -2.86 -16.49 -3.21
CA LYS A 33 -1.87 -17.41 -2.63
C LYS A 33 -2.27 -17.80 -1.21
N SER A 34 -1.89 -19.01 -0.80
CA SER A 34 -1.96 -19.41 0.60
C SER A 34 -0.85 -18.70 1.37
N VAL A 35 -1.16 -18.21 2.57
CA VAL A 35 -0.20 -17.60 3.50
C VAL A 35 -0.13 -18.35 4.83
N THR A 36 -0.68 -19.57 4.87
CA THR A 36 -0.71 -20.39 6.08
C THR A 36 0.72 -20.66 6.56
N GLY A 37 1.02 -20.34 7.81
CA GLY A 37 2.36 -20.56 8.41
C GLY A 37 3.42 -19.50 8.09
N GLU A 38 3.13 -18.55 7.20
CA GLU A 38 4.03 -17.44 6.87
C GLU A 38 4.25 -16.51 8.09
N ILE A 39 5.43 -15.91 8.19
CA ILE A 39 5.76 -14.91 9.22
C ILE A 39 5.44 -13.52 8.67
N VAL A 40 4.39 -12.91 9.20
CA VAL A 40 3.86 -11.62 8.76
C VAL A 40 4.21 -10.55 9.80
N LEU A 41 5.04 -9.59 9.41
CA LEU A 41 5.34 -8.41 10.21
C LEU A 41 4.45 -7.24 9.80
N ILE A 42 3.76 -6.63 10.75
CA ILE A 42 2.87 -5.48 10.51
C ILE A 42 3.30 -4.33 11.42
N THR A 43 3.64 -3.19 10.81
CA THR A 43 3.93 -1.96 11.55
C THR A 43 2.66 -1.14 11.81
N GLY A 44 2.58 -0.46 12.95
CA GLY A 44 1.37 0.27 13.36
C GLY A 44 0.17 -0.64 13.59
N ALA A 45 0.40 -1.84 14.14
CA ALA A 45 -0.61 -2.87 14.32
C ALA A 45 -1.58 -2.60 15.50
N GLY A 46 -1.30 -1.58 16.32
CA GLY A 46 -2.07 -1.27 17.52
C GLY A 46 -3.45 -0.70 17.25
N HIS A 47 -3.72 -0.09 16.08
CA HIS A 47 -5.01 0.52 15.76
C HIS A 47 -5.33 0.52 14.26
N GLY A 48 -6.55 0.97 13.90
CA GLY A 48 -6.96 1.23 12.52
C GLY A 48 -6.75 0.05 11.55
N ILE A 49 -6.20 0.36 10.37
CA ILE A 49 -5.93 -0.61 9.30
C ILE A 49 -4.96 -1.69 9.78
N GLY A 50 -3.86 -1.32 10.46
CA GLY A 50 -2.86 -2.29 10.90
C GLY A 50 -3.44 -3.37 11.82
N ARG A 51 -4.30 -2.97 12.78
CA ARG A 51 -5.01 -3.90 13.66
C ARG A 51 -5.93 -4.84 12.89
N LEU A 52 -6.72 -4.31 11.96
CA LEU A 52 -7.61 -5.13 11.15
C LEU A 52 -6.82 -6.07 10.23
N THR A 53 -5.69 -5.62 9.69
CA THR A 53 -4.82 -6.43 8.84
C THR A 53 -4.23 -7.59 9.64
N ALA A 54 -3.83 -7.34 10.90
CA ALA A 54 -3.41 -8.39 11.82
C ALA A 54 -4.51 -9.44 12.05
N TYR A 55 -5.75 -9.01 12.29
CA TYR A 55 -6.88 -9.94 12.45
C TYR A 55 -7.13 -10.81 11.22
N GLU A 56 -7.04 -10.24 10.02
CA GLU A 56 -7.24 -11.02 8.79
C GLU A 56 -6.12 -12.04 8.57
N PHE A 57 -4.85 -11.67 8.80
CA PHE A 57 -3.75 -12.65 8.71
C PHE A 57 -3.82 -13.70 9.83
N ALA A 58 -4.34 -13.36 11.02
CA ALA A 58 -4.59 -14.33 12.09
C ALA A 58 -5.60 -15.40 11.66
N LYS A 59 -6.71 -15.00 11.01
CA LYS A 59 -7.71 -15.94 10.46
C LYS A 59 -7.12 -16.90 9.42
N LEU A 60 -6.09 -16.45 8.70
CA LEU A 60 -5.36 -17.25 7.72
C LEU A 60 -4.24 -18.11 8.32
N LYS A 61 -4.18 -18.23 9.66
CA LYS A 61 -3.21 -19.06 10.40
C LYS A 61 -1.74 -18.66 10.10
N CYS A 62 -1.49 -17.37 9.95
CA CYS A 62 -0.14 -16.82 9.85
C CYS A 62 0.50 -16.66 11.24
N LYS A 63 1.84 -16.68 11.31
CA LYS A 63 2.59 -16.25 12.49
C LYS A 63 2.75 -14.74 12.43
N LEU A 64 2.26 -14.01 13.44
CA LEU A 64 2.23 -12.55 13.41
C LEU A 64 3.31 -11.93 14.29
N VAL A 65 4.04 -10.97 13.71
CA VAL A 65 4.94 -10.06 14.42
C VAL A 65 4.32 -8.67 14.34
N LEU A 66 3.80 -8.18 15.46
CA LEU A 66 3.05 -6.92 15.49
C LEU A 66 3.94 -5.83 16.11
N TRP A 67 4.32 -4.84 15.31
CA TRP A 67 5.07 -3.68 15.79
C TRP A 67 4.15 -2.48 16.00
N ASP A 68 4.22 -1.93 17.20
CA ASP A 68 3.56 -0.69 17.57
C ASP A 68 4.40 0.03 18.64
N ILE A 69 4.12 1.31 18.88
CA ILE A 69 4.81 2.07 19.94
C ILE A 69 4.52 1.48 21.33
N ASN A 70 3.36 0.83 21.47
CA ASN A 70 2.97 0.06 22.64
C ASN A 70 3.54 -1.36 22.54
N LYS A 71 4.78 -1.52 23.02
CA LYS A 71 5.66 -2.70 22.95
C LYS A 71 4.98 -4.06 22.72
N VAL A 72 5.45 -4.77 21.69
CA VAL A 72 5.45 -6.24 21.62
C VAL A 72 6.89 -6.66 21.32
N LYS A 73 7.55 -7.31 22.29
CA LYS A 73 8.86 -7.94 22.10
C LYS A 73 8.65 -9.43 21.83
N ALA A 74 9.13 -9.90 20.69
CA ALA A 74 9.25 -11.32 20.39
C ALA A 74 10.54 -11.54 19.61
N GLU A 75 11.11 -12.74 19.70
CA GLU A 75 12.15 -13.19 18.78
C GLU A 75 11.53 -13.34 17.38
N ILE A 76 12.13 -12.67 16.40
CA ILE A 76 11.62 -12.58 15.04
C ILE A 76 12.42 -13.57 14.19
N GLY A 77 11.76 -14.60 13.65
CA GLY A 77 12.33 -15.42 12.59
C GLY A 77 12.37 -14.67 11.26
N ASP A 78 12.81 -15.32 10.17
CA ASP A 78 12.84 -14.68 8.85
C ASP A 78 11.44 -14.25 8.40
N VAL A 79 11.20 -12.93 8.37
CA VAL A 79 9.92 -12.34 7.94
C VAL A 79 9.73 -12.60 6.45
N SER A 80 8.62 -13.23 6.08
CA SER A 80 8.27 -13.50 4.69
C SER A 80 7.27 -12.48 4.13
N ILE A 81 6.45 -11.86 4.97
CA ILE A 81 5.54 -10.79 4.56
C ILE A 81 5.78 -9.56 5.44
N LEU A 82 6.20 -8.46 4.84
CA LEU A 82 6.38 -7.18 5.51
C LEU A 82 5.25 -6.22 5.10
N VAL A 83 4.45 -5.77 6.07
CA VAL A 83 3.41 -4.77 5.88
C VAL A 83 3.85 -3.44 6.49
N ASN A 84 4.34 -2.56 5.62
CA ASN A 84 4.67 -1.18 5.92
C ASN A 84 3.39 -0.34 6.02
N ASN A 85 2.78 -0.36 7.21
CA ASN A 85 1.49 0.28 7.50
C ASN A 85 1.57 1.49 8.45
N ALA A 86 2.56 1.53 9.34
CA ALA A 86 2.73 2.64 10.28
C ALA A 86 2.72 3.98 9.56
N GLY A 87 2.02 4.95 10.14
CA GLY A 87 1.95 6.29 9.59
C GLY A 87 1.52 7.32 10.63
N VAL A 88 1.93 8.56 10.42
CA VAL A 88 1.48 9.72 11.17
C VAL A 88 0.87 10.75 10.22
N VAL A 89 -0.06 11.53 10.75
CA VAL A 89 -0.71 12.62 10.04
C VAL A 89 -0.93 13.76 11.01
N TYR A 90 -0.56 14.95 10.57
CA TYR A 90 -0.86 16.20 11.24
C TYR A 90 -1.63 17.06 10.24
N ALA A 91 -2.83 17.49 10.62
CA ALA A 91 -3.65 18.35 9.79
C ALA A 91 -3.49 19.79 10.25
N SER A 92 -2.89 20.62 9.40
CA SER A 92 -2.67 22.04 9.66
C SER A 92 -2.42 22.76 8.34
N ASP A 93 -2.59 24.07 8.31
CA ASP A 93 -2.11 24.86 7.18
C ASP A 93 -0.57 24.83 7.11
N LEU A 94 0.00 25.20 5.97
CA LEU A 94 1.44 25.09 5.74
C LEU A 94 2.26 25.89 6.76
N PHE A 95 1.82 27.10 7.10
CA PHE A 95 2.57 28.00 7.98
C PHE A 95 2.40 27.66 9.46
N ALA A 96 1.31 26.99 9.83
CA ALA A 96 1.03 26.50 11.16
C ALA A 96 1.50 25.05 11.38
N THR A 97 1.96 24.36 10.34
CA THR A 97 2.59 23.05 10.48
C THR A 97 4.01 23.26 10.99
N GLN A 98 4.35 22.65 12.13
CA GLN A 98 5.68 22.81 12.71
C GLN A 98 6.69 21.92 11.97
N ASP A 99 7.92 22.41 11.78
CA ASP A 99 8.98 21.64 11.10
C ASP A 99 9.18 20.23 11.69
N PRO A 100 9.20 20.02 13.03
CA PRO A 100 9.31 18.67 13.60
C PRO A 100 8.14 17.75 13.22
N GLN A 101 6.95 18.29 12.95
CA GLN A 101 5.81 17.48 12.48
C GLN A 101 5.97 17.06 11.03
N ILE A 102 6.55 17.95 10.19
CA ILE A 102 6.88 17.65 8.80
C ILE A 102 7.94 16.55 8.76
N GLU A 103 9.04 16.73 9.47
CA GLU A 103 10.11 15.75 9.60
C GLU A 103 9.57 14.41 10.09
N LYS A 104 8.77 14.41 11.17
CA LYS A 104 8.17 13.20 11.71
C LYS A 104 7.28 12.47 10.70
N THR A 105 6.58 13.22 9.86
CA THR A 105 5.73 12.66 8.79
C THR A 105 6.57 11.90 7.78
N PHE A 106 7.71 12.43 7.34
CA PHE A 106 8.61 11.72 6.42
C PHE A 106 9.37 10.59 7.09
N GLU A 107 9.81 10.77 8.34
CA GLU A 107 10.46 9.71 9.12
C GLU A 107 9.60 8.45 9.18
N VAL A 108 8.33 8.59 9.56
CA VAL A 108 7.44 7.44 9.77
C VAL A 108 6.86 6.94 8.45
N ASN A 109 6.37 7.82 7.58
CA ASN A 109 5.61 7.41 6.40
C ASN A 109 6.50 7.00 5.21
N VAL A 110 7.79 7.36 5.25
CA VAL A 110 8.73 7.12 4.15
C VAL A 110 9.99 6.42 4.65
N LEU A 111 10.79 7.07 5.51
CA LEU A 111 12.10 6.53 5.89
C LEU A 111 11.98 5.19 6.63
N ALA A 112 10.97 5.03 7.48
CA ALA A 112 10.70 3.75 8.14
C ALA A 112 10.55 2.59 7.15
N HIS A 113 9.96 2.82 5.96
CA HIS A 113 9.82 1.78 4.93
C HIS A 113 11.18 1.37 4.37
N PHE A 114 12.12 2.31 4.20
CA PHE A 114 13.50 1.99 3.82
C PHE A 114 14.18 1.15 4.91
N TRP A 115 14.02 1.53 6.19
CA TRP A 115 14.67 0.82 7.30
C TRP A 115 14.16 -0.61 7.46
N THR A 116 12.85 -0.80 7.45
CA THR A 116 12.24 -2.14 7.54
C THR A 116 12.61 -2.98 6.32
N THR A 117 12.58 -2.40 5.12
CA THR A 117 12.95 -3.12 3.89
C THR A 117 14.42 -3.52 3.94
N LYS A 118 15.34 -2.63 4.34
CA LYS A 118 16.76 -2.99 4.50
C LYS A 118 16.99 -4.08 5.53
N ALA A 119 16.17 -4.15 6.58
CA ALA A 119 16.29 -5.18 7.61
C ALA A 119 15.81 -6.55 7.13
N PHE A 120 14.69 -6.63 6.40
CA PHE A 120 14.03 -7.91 6.10
C PHE A 120 14.20 -8.40 4.64
N LEU A 121 14.45 -7.50 3.70
CA LEU A 121 14.60 -7.86 2.28
C LEU A 121 15.78 -8.81 2.01
N PRO A 122 16.97 -8.70 2.66
CA PRO A 122 18.07 -9.61 2.37
C PRO A 122 17.73 -11.09 2.58
N ALA A 123 17.00 -11.42 3.65
CA ALA A 123 16.54 -12.80 3.90
C ALA A 123 15.51 -13.25 2.85
N MET A 124 14.56 -12.38 2.47
CA MET A 124 13.59 -12.67 1.40
C MET A 124 14.26 -12.92 0.05
N MET A 125 15.30 -12.14 -0.29
CA MET A 125 16.08 -12.31 -1.51
C MET A 125 16.87 -13.63 -1.49
N LYS A 126 17.53 -13.93 -0.36
CA LYS A 126 18.28 -15.19 -0.18
C LYS A 126 17.39 -16.41 -0.36
N ASN A 127 16.18 -16.37 0.20
CA ASN A 127 15.20 -17.46 0.09
C ASN A 127 14.40 -17.42 -1.22
N ASN A 128 14.61 -16.38 -2.04
CA ASN A 128 13.78 -16.04 -3.20
C ASN A 128 12.28 -16.21 -2.90
N HIS A 129 11.85 -15.70 -1.74
CA HIS A 129 10.47 -15.80 -1.26
C HIS A 129 10.21 -14.63 -0.32
N GLY A 130 9.26 -13.78 -0.69
CA GLY A 130 8.82 -12.70 0.18
C GLY A 130 7.68 -11.87 -0.41
N HIS A 131 7.07 -11.04 0.42
CA HIS A 131 6.11 -10.04 -0.02
C HIS A 131 6.26 -8.75 0.78
N ILE A 132 6.56 -7.65 0.08
CA ILE A 132 6.57 -6.31 0.68
C ILE A 132 5.28 -5.57 0.31
N VAL A 133 4.50 -5.20 1.32
CA VAL A 133 3.27 -4.44 1.17
C VAL A 133 3.48 -3.02 1.67
N THR A 134 3.30 -2.04 0.80
CA THR A 134 3.37 -0.61 1.13
C THR A 134 1.96 -0.06 1.28
N VAL A 135 1.59 0.39 2.48
CA VAL A 135 0.30 1.07 2.71
C VAL A 135 0.49 2.59 2.57
N ALA A 136 0.21 3.07 1.36
CA ALA A 136 0.21 4.48 1.04
C ALA A 136 -1.15 5.11 1.43
N SER A 137 -1.84 5.72 0.47
CA SER A 137 -3.17 6.33 0.59
C SER A 137 -3.64 6.77 -0.80
N ALA A 138 -4.92 7.06 -0.98
CA ALA A 138 -5.41 7.85 -2.11
C ALA A 138 -4.70 9.21 -2.20
N ALA A 139 -4.29 9.76 -1.05
CA ALA A 139 -3.43 10.95 -0.97
C ALA A 139 -2.03 10.78 -1.60
N GLY A 140 -1.68 9.58 -2.07
CA GLY A 140 -0.48 9.32 -2.89
C GLY A 140 -0.70 9.49 -4.39
N HIS A 141 -1.89 9.90 -4.80
CA HIS A 141 -2.24 10.21 -6.19
C HIS A 141 -3.02 11.51 -6.35
N THR A 142 -3.67 11.97 -5.29
CA THR A 142 -4.39 13.25 -5.22
C THR A 142 -4.00 13.97 -3.95
N THR A 143 -4.24 15.28 -3.88
CA THR A 143 -3.93 16.10 -2.71
C THR A 143 -5.21 16.57 -2.02
N VAL A 144 -5.10 16.85 -0.71
CA VAL A 144 -6.19 17.41 0.10
C VAL A 144 -5.63 18.63 0.85
N PRO A 145 -6.37 19.74 0.94
CA PRO A 145 -5.96 20.89 1.74
C PRO A 145 -5.64 20.52 3.19
N PHE A 146 -4.73 21.28 3.83
CA PHE A 146 -4.29 21.09 5.22
C PHE A 146 -3.56 19.77 5.52
N LEU A 147 -3.17 19.01 4.50
CA LEU A 147 -2.45 17.74 4.62
C LEU A 147 -1.18 17.70 3.76
N MET A 148 -0.52 18.85 3.56
CA MET A 148 0.57 18.96 2.58
C MET A 148 1.71 17.97 2.84
N ALA A 149 2.27 17.93 4.06
CA ALA A 149 3.32 16.99 4.43
C ALA A 149 2.86 15.52 4.30
N TYR A 150 1.62 15.24 4.70
CA TYR A 150 1.03 13.90 4.61
C TYR A 150 0.87 13.44 3.17
N CYS A 151 0.24 14.24 2.30
CA CYS A 151 0.11 13.96 0.87
C CYS A 151 1.47 13.72 0.24
N SER A 152 2.43 14.64 0.41
CA SER A 152 3.79 14.50 -0.11
C SER A 152 4.45 13.18 0.33
N SER A 153 4.31 12.81 1.60
CA SER A 153 4.82 11.53 2.12
C SER A 153 4.15 10.30 1.48
N LYS A 154 2.86 10.38 1.13
CA LYS A 154 2.13 9.27 0.50
C LYS A 154 2.44 9.16 -1.00
N PHE A 155 2.72 10.26 -1.69
CA PHE A 155 3.31 10.21 -3.03
C PHE A 155 4.72 9.58 -2.98
N ALA A 156 5.54 9.96 -2.00
CA ALA A 156 6.86 9.37 -1.80
C ALA A 156 6.78 7.87 -1.50
N ALA A 157 5.80 7.41 -0.71
CA ALA A 157 5.59 5.98 -0.47
C ALA A 157 5.23 5.19 -1.73
N VAL A 158 4.43 5.77 -2.64
CA VAL A 158 4.14 5.18 -3.96
C VAL A 158 5.41 5.15 -4.83
N GLY A 159 6.21 6.21 -4.81
CA GLY A 159 7.50 6.27 -5.49
C GLY A 159 8.47 5.20 -5.00
N PHE A 160 8.63 5.08 -3.67
CA PHE A 160 9.40 4.02 -3.02
C PHE A 160 8.97 2.63 -3.49
N HIS A 161 7.66 2.35 -3.48
CA HIS A 161 7.15 1.06 -3.90
C HIS A 161 7.47 0.74 -5.37
N ARG A 162 7.30 1.71 -6.27
CA ARG A 162 7.61 1.53 -7.70
C ARG A 162 9.09 1.29 -7.92
N ALA A 163 9.94 2.13 -7.32
CA ALA A 163 11.39 1.99 -7.41
C ALA A 163 11.86 0.61 -6.91
N LEU A 164 11.39 0.18 -5.74
CA LEU A 164 11.71 -1.15 -5.21
C LEU A 164 11.26 -2.29 -6.14
N THR A 165 10.10 -2.16 -6.75
CA THR A 165 9.58 -3.18 -7.68
C THR A 165 10.46 -3.29 -8.92
N ASP A 166 10.85 -2.15 -9.49
CA ASP A 166 11.71 -2.09 -10.67
C ASP A 166 13.14 -2.58 -10.35
N GLU A 167 13.68 -2.25 -9.18
CA GLU A 167 14.99 -2.74 -8.71
C GLU A 167 14.98 -4.26 -8.54
N LEU A 168 13.95 -4.85 -7.91
CA LEU A 168 13.84 -6.30 -7.78
C LEU A 168 13.74 -6.99 -9.14
N ALA A 169 13.01 -6.40 -10.09
CA ALA A 169 12.92 -6.90 -11.46
C ALA A 169 14.27 -6.83 -12.19
N ALA A 170 15.00 -5.71 -12.08
CA ALA A 170 16.32 -5.54 -12.69
C ALA A 170 17.36 -6.53 -12.13
N LEU A 171 17.29 -6.82 -10.83
CA LEU A 171 18.10 -7.84 -10.16
C LEU A 171 17.63 -9.28 -10.41
N LYS A 172 16.56 -9.47 -11.20
CA LYS A 172 15.97 -10.78 -11.53
C LYS A 172 15.50 -11.56 -10.29
N ILE A 173 15.13 -10.86 -9.22
CA ILE A 173 14.54 -11.46 -8.02
C ILE A 173 13.05 -11.69 -8.28
N THR A 174 12.68 -12.90 -8.66
CA THR A 174 11.32 -13.23 -9.09
C THR A 174 10.40 -13.67 -7.95
N GLY A 175 10.96 -14.14 -6.84
CA GLY A 175 10.21 -14.71 -5.72
C GLY A 175 9.82 -13.70 -4.64
N VAL A 176 10.40 -12.51 -4.64
CA VAL A 176 9.97 -11.39 -3.78
C VAL A 176 8.93 -10.57 -4.52
N LYS A 177 7.70 -10.55 -3.99
CA LYS A 177 6.58 -9.80 -4.55
C LYS A 177 6.45 -8.45 -3.87
N THR A 178 5.80 -7.51 -4.54
CA THR A 178 5.49 -6.19 -3.98
C THR A 178 4.02 -5.87 -4.23
N SER A 179 3.35 -5.24 -3.26
CA SER A 179 2.00 -4.68 -3.42
C SER A 179 1.90 -3.29 -2.80
N CYS A 180 1.26 -2.34 -3.50
CA CYS A 180 0.96 -1.02 -2.95
C CYS A 180 -0.53 -0.86 -2.72
N LEU A 181 -0.90 -0.67 -1.46
CA LEU A 181 -2.26 -0.35 -1.08
C LEU A 181 -2.42 1.17 -1.02
N CYS A 182 -3.38 1.71 -1.77
CA CYS A 182 -3.76 3.12 -1.70
C CYS A 182 -5.20 3.24 -1.20
N PRO A 183 -5.45 3.11 0.12
CA PRO A 183 -6.80 3.24 0.64
C PRO A 183 -7.33 4.66 0.48
N ASN A 184 -8.62 4.77 0.15
CA ASN A 184 -9.37 6.03 0.25
C ASN A 184 -9.69 6.37 1.71
N PHE A 185 -10.59 7.33 1.96
CA PHE A 185 -10.96 7.74 3.31
C PHE A 185 -11.45 6.55 4.14
N ILE A 186 -10.70 6.20 5.19
CA ILE A 186 -11.05 5.15 6.15
C ILE A 186 -11.04 5.78 7.55
N ASN A 187 -12.13 5.56 8.28
CA ASN A 187 -12.19 5.89 9.70
C ASN A 187 -11.24 4.96 10.48
N THR A 188 -10.01 5.42 10.69
CA THR A 188 -8.87 4.65 11.22
C THR A 188 -8.40 5.14 12.59
N GLY A 189 -9.08 6.14 13.16
CA GLY A 189 -8.68 6.83 14.38
C GLY A 189 -7.60 7.90 14.19
N PHE A 190 -7.19 8.19 12.94
CA PHE A 190 -6.26 9.29 12.61
C PHE A 190 -6.88 10.68 12.81
N ILE A 191 -8.21 10.80 12.70
CA ILE A 191 -8.95 12.06 12.90
C ILE A 191 -9.92 11.84 14.06
N LYS A 192 -9.71 12.55 15.18
CA LYS A 192 -10.57 12.46 16.39
C LYS A 192 -11.61 13.58 16.49
N ASN A 193 -11.51 14.63 15.68
CA ASN A 193 -12.45 15.75 15.63
C ASN A 193 -12.61 16.25 14.18
N PRO A 194 -13.76 16.02 13.53
CA PRO A 194 -13.99 16.51 12.19
C PRO A 194 -14.70 17.86 12.18
N SER A 195 -14.19 18.83 11.44
CA SER A 195 -14.79 20.18 11.31
C SER A 195 -15.19 20.54 9.87
N THR A 196 -14.97 19.67 8.89
CA THR A 196 -15.20 20.00 7.47
C THR A 196 -16.31 19.20 6.81
N ALA A 197 -17.19 19.91 6.08
CA ALA A 197 -18.40 19.43 5.44
C ALA A 197 -18.24 18.30 4.40
N GLN A 198 -17.01 17.97 3.97
CA GLN A 198 -16.73 16.86 3.04
C GLN A 198 -16.93 15.46 3.65
N GLU A 199 -17.07 15.35 4.98
CA GLU A 199 -17.17 14.06 5.66
C GLU A 199 -18.56 13.40 5.59
N LYS A 200 -19.63 14.16 5.26
CA LYS A 200 -20.98 13.58 5.11
C LYS A 200 -21.10 12.55 3.99
N ALA A 201 -20.11 12.45 3.10
CA ALA A 201 -20.06 11.49 1.99
C ALA A 201 -19.27 10.20 2.30
N GLY A 202 -18.68 10.04 3.49
CA GLY A 202 -17.70 9.00 3.82
C GLY A 202 -18.26 7.60 4.08
N ARG A 203 -18.67 6.86 3.04
CA ARG A 203 -18.88 5.40 3.08
C ARG A 203 -18.37 4.68 1.82
N THR A 204 -17.34 5.21 1.19
CA THR A 204 -16.90 4.73 -0.13
C THR A 204 -15.46 4.28 -0.07
N TRP A 205 -15.29 2.96 -0.13
CA TRP A 205 -14.01 2.28 -0.18
C TRP A 205 -13.68 2.03 -1.66
N THR A 206 -12.45 2.31 -2.10
CA THR A 206 -11.98 1.80 -3.40
C THR A 206 -10.51 1.40 -3.30
N CYS A 207 -10.20 0.21 -3.79
CA CYS A 207 -8.86 -0.34 -3.92
C CYS A 207 -8.45 -0.25 -5.40
N LYS A 208 -7.26 0.28 -5.72
CA LYS A 208 -6.82 0.36 -7.14
C LYS A 208 -6.59 -1.01 -7.80
N SER A 209 -6.46 -2.10 -7.04
CA SER A 209 -6.43 -3.47 -7.59
C SER A 209 -7.82 -4.12 -7.67
N CYS A 210 -8.86 -3.48 -7.11
CA CYS A 210 -10.23 -3.99 -7.12
C CYS A 210 -11.19 -2.80 -7.20
N SER A 211 -11.55 -2.43 -8.42
CA SER A 211 -12.39 -1.27 -8.77
C SER A 211 -13.82 -1.32 -8.21
N ILE A 212 -14.19 -2.34 -7.43
CA ILE A 212 -15.57 -2.66 -7.09
C ILE A 212 -15.62 -3.25 -5.67
N SER A 213 -15.76 -2.42 -4.63
CA SER A 213 -16.56 -2.78 -3.45
C SER A 213 -16.61 -1.63 -2.46
N THR A 214 -17.82 -1.26 -2.06
CA THR A 214 -18.09 -0.39 -0.91
C THR A 214 -18.52 -1.27 0.27
N GLY A 215 -17.91 -1.09 1.45
CA GLY A 215 -18.29 -1.76 2.71
C GLY A 215 -17.15 -2.57 3.36
N PRO A 216 -17.44 -3.36 4.42
CA PRO A 216 -16.49 -4.29 5.06
C PRO A 216 -15.81 -5.26 4.08
N SER A 217 -16.48 -5.53 2.96
CA SER A 217 -16.00 -6.27 1.79
C SER A 217 -14.74 -5.65 1.15
N CYS A 218 -14.56 -4.32 1.20
CA CYS A 218 -13.37 -3.68 0.62
C CYS A 218 -12.13 -3.86 1.48
N PHE A 219 -12.26 -3.99 2.81
CA PHE A 219 -11.12 -4.34 3.65
C PHE A 219 -10.62 -5.74 3.32
N SER A 220 -11.55 -6.71 3.20
CA SER A 220 -11.24 -8.05 2.72
C SER A 220 -10.66 -8.03 1.31
N ALA A 221 -11.09 -7.13 0.41
CA ALA A 221 -10.50 -6.96 -0.91
C ALA A 221 -9.09 -6.33 -0.88
N CYS A 222 -8.83 -5.39 0.03
CA CYS A 222 -7.51 -4.81 0.26
C CYS A 222 -6.52 -5.83 0.82
N THR A 223 -6.91 -6.63 1.82
CA THR A 223 -6.11 -7.76 2.30
C THR A 223 -6.00 -8.84 1.22
N SER A 224 -7.04 -9.08 0.42
CA SER A 224 -6.95 -9.97 -0.74
C SER A 224 -5.93 -9.47 -1.77
N GLY A 225 -5.78 -8.17 -1.95
CA GLY A 225 -4.73 -7.56 -2.77
C GLY A 225 -3.31 -7.86 -2.25
N MET A 226 -3.14 -8.03 -0.94
CA MET A 226 -1.87 -8.48 -0.32
C MET A 226 -1.62 -9.98 -0.52
N LEU A 227 -2.65 -10.74 -0.91
CA LEU A 227 -2.61 -12.19 -1.17
C LEU A 227 -2.52 -12.52 -2.66
N ILE A 228 -2.36 -11.51 -3.52
CA ILE A 228 -2.09 -11.65 -4.96
C ILE A 228 -0.58 -11.76 -5.20
#